data_AF-A0A9W9AB44-F1
#
_entry.id   AF-A0A9W9AB44-F1
#
_cell.length_a   1.000
_cell.length_b   1.000
_cell.length_c   1.000
_cell.angle_alpha   90.00
_cell.angle_beta   90.00
_cell.angle_gamma   90.00
#
_symmetry.space_group_name_H-M   'P 1'
#
loop_
_entity.id
_entity.type
_entity.pdbx_description
1 polymer ?
#
loop_
_entity_poly.entity_id
_entity_poly.type
_entity_poly.pdbx_seq_one_letter_code
_entity_poly.pdbx_strand_id
1 'polypeptide(L)' 'ILCPVNAQHRCKANACDLSGSCLVREERETTHKQLPRTHHYNHDDLLLNTNQMRSSVYVQKFRP' A
#
# COMPACT_ATOMS: atom_id res chain seq x y z
N ILE A 1 2.51 13.60 -17.99
CA ILE A 1 2.44 12.12 -17.86
C ILE A 1 1.85 11.81 -16.48
N LEU A 2 0.60 11.36 -16.40
CA LEU A 2 0.01 10.83 -15.16
C LEU A 2 0.35 9.33 -15.11
N CYS A 3 1.51 8.97 -14.54
CA CYS A 3 1.85 7.58 -14.32
C CYS A 3 1.27 7.17 -12.95
N PRO A 4 0.36 6.19 -12.86
CA PRO A 4 0.03 5.62 -11.57
C PRO A 4 1.31 5.00 -10.99
N VAL A 5 1.79 5.55 -9.87
CA VAL A 5 2.95 5.03 -9.15
C VAL A 5 2.47 4.02 -8.12
N ASN A 6 3.15 2.88 -8.03
CA ASN A 6 2.87 1.90 -7.00
C ASN A 6 3.68 2.29 -5.75
N ALA A 7 2.99 2.89 -4.77
CA ALA A 7 3.57 3.20 -3.46
C ALA A 7 3.12 2.15 -2.45
N GLN A 8 4.05 1.66 -1.64
CA GLN A 8 3.81 0.66 -0.60
C GLN A 8 4.36 1.14 0.74
N HIS A 9 3.75 0.71 1.83
CA HIS A 9 4.18 1.09 3.17
C HIS A 9 5.30 0.17 3.68
N ARG A 10 6.28 0.73 4.40
CA ARG A 10 7.35 -0.05 5.07
C ARG A 10 6.86 -0.67 6.39
N CYS A 11 5.90 -1.59 6.32
CA CYS A 11 5.26 -2.17 7.50
C CYS A 11 6.24 -2.77 8.51
N LYS A 12 7.27 -3.50 8.02
CA LYS A 12 8.26 -4.18 8.88
C LYS A 12 9.13 -3.20 9.69
N ALA A 13 9.50 -2.06 9.09
CA ALA A 13 10.31 -1.05 9.77
C ALA A 13 9.51 -0.25 10.80
N ASN A 14 8.20 -0.08 10.57
CA ASN A 14 7.30 0.66 11.44
C ASN A 14 6.50 -0.24 12.40
N ALA A 15 6.94 -1.50 12.59
CA ALA A 15 6.30 -2.48 13.49
C ALA A 15 4.77 -2.56 13.35
N CYS A 16 4.25 -2.43 12.13
CA CYS A 16 2.81 -2.50 11.87
C CYS A 16 2.30 -3.90 12.21
N ASP A 17 1.13 -3.97 12.83
CA ASP A 17 0.51 -5.21 13.31
C ASP A 17 -0.89 -5.41 12.71
N LEU A 18 -1.55 -6.51 13.07
CA LEU A 18 -2.90 -6.83 12.63
C LEU A 18 -3.96 -6.45 13.67
N SER A 19 -3.67 -5.45 14.53
CA SER A 19 -4.61 -4.99 15.55
C SER A 19 -5.82 -4.26 14.97
N GLY A 20 -5.73 -3.83 13.70
CA GLY A 20 -6.83 -3.15 13.01
C GLY A 20 -7.93 -4.11 12.57
N SER A 21 -9.13 -3.57 12.40
CA SER A 21 -10.23 -4.23 11.71
C SER A 21 -10.87 -3.30 10.69
N CYS A 22 -11.46 -3.87 9.65
CA CYS A 22 -12.30 -3.12 8.72
C CYS A 22 -13.61 -3.86 8.44
N LEU A 23 -14.67 -3.10 8.18
CA LEU A 23 -15.92 -3.65 7.67
C LEU A 23 -15.75 -4.05 6.22
N VAL A 24 -16.16 -5.27 5.91
CA VAL A 24 -16.14 -5.79 4.54
C VAL A 24 -17.29 -5.17 3.77
N ARG A 25 -16.98 -4.68 2.57
CA ARG A 25 -17.99 -4.28 1.60
C ARG A 25 -18.12 -5.37 0.53
N GLU A 26 -19.32 -5.89 0.35
CA GLU A 26 -19.67 -6.87 -0.69
C GLU A 26 -20.68 -6.21 -1.61
N GLU A 27 -20.49 -6.31 -2.93
CA GLU A 27 -21.38 -5.67 -3.94
C GLU A 27 -21.59 -4.15 -3.75
N ARG A 28 -20.62 -3.48 -3.11
CA ARG A 28 -20.66 -2.06 -2.68
C ARG A 28 -21.57 -1.77 -1.49
N GLU A 29 -22.23 -2.76 -0.91
CA GLU A 29 -22.97 -2.61 0.33
C GLU A 29 -22.07 -2.85 1.54
N THR A 30 -22.31 -2.10 2.62
CA THR A 30 -21.61 -2.29 3.88
C THR A 30 -22.20 -3.49 4.59
N THR A 31 -21.39 -4.50 4.85
CA THR A 31 -21.83 -5.68 5.60
C THR A 31 -21.43 -5.58 7.07
N HIS A 32 -21.95 -6.49 7.89
CA HIS A 32 -21.52 -6.63 9.29
C HIS A 32 -20.25 -7.49 9.46
N LYS A 33 -19.70 -8.02 8.38
CA LYS A 33 -18.48 -8.83 8.43
C LYS A 33 -17.29 -7.90 8.74
N GLN A 34 -16.48 -8.28 9.72
CA GLN A 34 -15.20 -7.64 10.00
C GLN A 34 -14.05 -8.54 9.55
N LEU A 35 -13.03 -7.95 8.94
CA LEU A 35 -11.78 -8.63 8.65
C LEU A 35 -10.61 -7.95 9.38
N PRO A 36 -9.61 -8.72 9.82
CA PRO A 36 -8.38 -8.16 10.35
C PRO A 36 -7.71 -7.32 9.27
N ARG A 37 -7.20 -6.16 9.67
CA ARG A 37 -6.52 -5.21 8.81
C ARG A 37 -5.21 -4.79 9.47
N THR A 38 -4.17 -4.63 8.66
CA THR A 38 -2.92 -4.06 9.13
C THR A 38 -3.14 -2.65 9.68
N HIS A 39 -2.71 -2.41 10.92
CA HIS A 39 -2.68 -1.10 11.53
C HIS A 39 -1.32 -0.43 11.26
N HIS A 40 -1.35 0.70 10.55
CA HIS A 40 -0.16 1.47 10.21
C HIS A 40 0.08 2.56 11.25
N TYR A 41 1.27 2.59 11.86
CA TYR A 41 1.63 3.62 12.84
C TYR A 41 2.17 4.90 12.19
N ASN A 42 3.01 4.77 11.15
CA ASN A 42 3.62 5.89 10.43
C ASN A 42 3.16 5.89 8.97
N HIS A 43 2.15 6.67 8.63
CA HIS A 43 1.51 6.62 7.31
C HIS A 43 2.38 7.16 6.17
N ASP A 44 3.40 7.96 6.50
CA ASP A 44 4.22 8.67 5.52
C ASP A 44 5.46 7.86 5.07
N ASP A 45 5.79 6.75 5.75
CA ASP A 45 6.91 5.89 5.38
C ASP A 45 6.55 4.96 4.21
N LEU A 46 6.48 5.58 3.04
CA LEU A 46 6.13 4.99 1.77
C LEU A 46 7.37 4.77 0.90
N LEU A 47 7.38 3.65 0.18
CA LEU A 47 8.41 3.27 -0.78
C LEU A 47 7.77 3.07 -2.17
N LEU A 48 8.48 3.46 -3.22
CA LEU A 48 8.05 3.18 -4.58
C LEU A 48 8.38 1.73 -4.92
N ASN A 49 7.36 0.92 -5.18
CA ASN A 49 7.55 -0.43 -5.70
C ASN A 49 7.72 -0.39 -7.21
N THR A 50 8.94 -0.09 -7.64
CA THR A 50 9.31 -0.04 -9.06
C THR A 50 9.27 -1.41 -9.73
N ASN A 51 9.43 -2.51 -8.98
CA ASN A 51 9.40 -3.86 -9.56
C ASN A 51 8.02 -4.23 -10.11
N GLN A 52 6.96 -3.68 -9.52
CA GLN A 52 5.57 -3.91 -9.92
C GLN A 52 5.01 -2.79 -10.82
N MET A 53 5.83 -1.82 -11.23
CA MET A 53 5.40 -0.74 -12.10
C MET A 53 5.74 -1.04 -13.56
N ARG A 54 4.71 -1.10 -14.42
CA ARG A 54 4.87 -1.31 -15.88
C ARG A 54 5.76 -0.23 -16.54
N SER A 55 5.71 0.98 -15.99
CA SER A 55 6.47 2.14 -16.47
C SER A 55 7.72 2.43 -15.62
N SER A 56 8.20 1.46 -14.84
CA SER A 56 9.36 1.65 -13.95
C SER A 56 10.63 2.07 -14.68
N VAL A 57 10.77 1.66 -15.95
CA VAL A 57 11.88 2.06 -16.83
C VAL A 57 12.04 3.57 -16.96
N TYR A 58 10.94 4.33 -16.86
CA TYR A 58 10.95 5.80 -16.96
C TYR A 58 11.18 6.49 -15.61
N VAL A 59 11.12 5.75 -14.50
CA VAL A 59 11.27 6.25 -13.13
C VAL A 59 12.64 5.89 -12.54
N GLN A 60 13.29 4.85 -13.05
CA GLN A 60 14.68 4.55 -12.72
C GLN A 60 15.54 5.74 -13.16
N LYS A 61 16.21 6.40 -12.20
CA LYS A 61 17.29 7.35 -12.51
C LYS A 61 18.30 6.64 -13.41
N PHE A 62 18.75 7.35 -14.45
CA PHE A 62 19.93 6.95 -15.23
C PHE A 62 20.99 6.39 -14.28
N ARG A 63 21.31 5.10 -14.46
CA ARG A 63 22.43 4.49 -13.74
C ARG A 63 23.71 5.17 -14.26
N PRO A 64 24.65 5.60 -13.40
CA PRO A 64 26.01 5.89 -13.85
C PRO A 64 26.66 4.63 -14.44
#